data_AF-A0A961E9W4-F1
#
_entry.id   AF-A0A961E9W4-F1
#
_cell.length_a   1.000
_cell.length_b   1.000
_cell.length_c   1.000
_cell.angle_alpha   90.00
_cell.angle_beta   90.00
_cell.angle_gamma   90.00
#
_symmetry.space_group_name_H-M   'P 1'
#
loop_
_entity.id
_entity.type
_entity.pdbx_description
1 polymer ?
#
loop_
_entity_poly.entity_id
_entity_poly.type
_entity_poly.pdbx_seq_one_letter_code
_entity_poly.pdbx_strand_id
1 'polypeptide(L)'
;MTPTPHHLSDRYELGETLGFGGMSEVHFARDTLLNRDVAVKVLRADLARDPSFYLRFRREAQNAAKLNHPTIVQVFDTGESQTEGGPLPFIVMEYVDGKTLRDILRSDGPLSPRQVMTWMADVAAAMDFSHRNGIVHRDMKPANVMIDITGAVKVMDFGIARAMNDATSTMTQTSAVMGTAQYLSPEQARGIKVDPRSDIYSMGCVLFELLTGQPPFTGDSPVAVAHQHVHEEPPRPSAIRPDLPAELDSVVLKAMSKNPANRYQSAADLRADLIKVLAGGKPSAPMVLSEEERDLLDTGPRRGLRTNGRGGGGNGGGGDEQIGSTPDRRRPLLIGGAIAAVLVLIAAILVFWAPWTPDEVPQVAVPAVDGKSAAEARTILETSGFKVKRLGESSLDIDAGKVTRTAPGAGIKADDGSEVTLYVSTGPQRLPIPDLHGKTQDEAEKALDLLGFSNVKVDTVDSTEDLRDKVVQTTPPTGTETPVNGAVVIFMGTGPKMVTIPEINGLAESQARAVLEQNGLQMSSTEADSELVKGSVISSSPSAGTTVVIGTTVEVTISRGNQYTVPDITGRTPAQARTTLSAAGYQGGRLEITYRNVPLTSRDDGKILSQSPAAGTRIDKSDQVSVVVGRASLLPN
;
A
#
# COMPACT_ATOMS: atom_id res chain seq x y z
N MET A 1 -4.77 -42.90 -3.00
CA MET A 1 -4.11 -41.95 -3.91
C MET A 1 -4.37 -42.42 -5.31
N THR A 2 -5.15 -41.68 -6.08
CA THR A 2 -5.35 -41.98 -7.50
C THR A 2 -4.08 -41.54 -8.23
N PRO A 3 -3.38 -42.42 -8.95
CA PRO A 3 -2.12 -42.06 -9.61
C PRO A 3 -2.36 -41.04 -10.72
N THR A 4 -1.41 -40.13 -10.91
CA THR A 4 -1.37 -39.20 -12.05
C THR A 4 -1.37 -40.01 -13.35
N PRO A 5 -2.22 -39.66 -14.34
CA PRO A 5 -2.32 -40.45 -15.57
C PRO A 5 -0.99 -40.44 -16.35
N HIS A 6 -0.63 -41.58 -16.95
CA HIS A 6 0.60 -41.73 -17.73
C HIS A 6 0.69 -40.81 -18.96
N HIS A 7 -0.46 -40.35 -19.47
CA HIS A 7 -0.53 -39.37 -20.56
C HIS A 7 -1.37 -38.17 -20.15
N LEU A 8 -0.89 -36.97 -20.45
CA LEU A 8 -1.64 -35.73 -20.31
C LEU A 8 -1.98 -35.16 -21.68
N SER A 9 -3.28 -34.94 -21.91
CA SER A 9 -3.84 -34.39 -23.16
C SER A 9 -3.37 -35.13 -24.42
N ASP A 10 -3.14 -36.44 -24.34
CA ASP A 10 -2.63 -37.30 -25.41
C ASP A 10 -1.32 -36.82 -26.09
N ARG A 11 -0.57 -35.93 -25.43
CA ARG A 11 0.66 -35.32 -25.98
C ARG A 11 1.88 -35.49 -25.09
N TYR A 12 1.69 -35.38 -23.78
CA TYR A 12 2.81 -35.47 -22.83
C TYR A 12 2.77 -36.83 -22.16
N GLU A 13 3.77 -37.66 -22.46
CA GLU A 13 3.96 -38.96 -21.83
C GLU A 13 4.80 -38.77 -20.56
N LEU A 14 4.19 -38.97 -19.40
CA LEU A 14 4.84 -38.80 -18.10
C LEU A 14 5.76 -39.99 -17.80
N GLY A 15 7.01 -39.69 -17.47
CA GLY A 15 8.01 -40.62 -16.97
C GLY A 15 8.15 -40.55 -15.45
N GLU A 16 9.39 -40.47 -14.96
CA GLU A 16 9.69 -40.47 -13.53
C GLU A 16 9.34 -39.14 -12.84
N THR A 17 9.03 -39.20 -11.54
CA THR A 17 8.84 -38.01 -10.72
C THR A 17 10.19 -37.39 -10.36
N LEU A 18 10.39 -36.14 -10.76
CA LEU A 18 11.60 -35.36 -10.49
C LEU A 18 11.58 -34.73 -9.10
N GLY A 19 10.40 -34.37 -8.59
CA GLY A 19 10.29 -33.79 -7.25
C GLY A 19 8.88 -33.45 -6.81
N PHE A 20 8.75 -33.18 -5.51
CA PHE A 20 7.50 -32.78 -4.86
C PHE A 20 7.62 -31.36 -4.30
N GLY A 21 6.69 -30.51 -4.68
CA GLY A 21 6.48 -29.19 -4.08
C GLY A 21 5.32 -29.20 -3.08
N GLY A 22 5.13 -28.08 -2.37
CA GLY A 22 4.04 -27.94 -1.38
C GLY A 22 2.64 -28.07 -1.98
N MET A 23 2.46 -27.73 -3.26
CA MET A 23 1.16 -27.79 -3.96
C MET A 23 1.15 -28.64 -5.24
N SER A 24 2.32 -29.06 -5.72
CA SER A 24 2.47 -29.67 -7.04
C SER A 24 3.50 -30.80 -7.04
N GLU A 25 3.42 -31.65 -8.04
CA GLU A 25 4.42 -32.68 -8.34
C GLU A 25 5.06 -32.35 -9.69
N VAL A 26 6.36 -32.56 -9.82
CA VAL A 26 7.08 -32.32 -11.08
C VAL A 26 7.52 -33.66 -11.62
N HIS A 27 7.14 -33.94 -12.87
CA HIS A 27 7.42 -35.19 -13.56
C HIS A 27 8.27 -34.90 -14.80
N PHE A 28 9.21 -35.79 -15.10
CA PHE A 28 9.81 -35.85 -16.42
C PHE A 28 8.75 -36.27 -17.43
N ALA A 29 8.77 -35.71 -18.64
CA ALA A 29 7.87 -36.15 -19.69
C ALA A 29 8.47 -35.99 -21.08
N ARG A 30 7.98 -36.78 -22.02
CA ARG A 30 8.28 -36.65 -23.46
C ARG A 30 7.12 -35.94 -24.15
N ASP A 31 7.38 -34.81 -24.80
CA ASP A 31 6.44 -34.16 -25.72
C ASP A 31 6.46 -34.94 -27.04
N THR A 32 5.43 -35.78 -27.27
CA THR A 32 5.39 -36.69 -28.43
C THR A 32 5.20 -35.95 -29.76
N LEU A 33 4.66 -34.73 -29.74
CA LEU A 33 4.45 -33.91 -30.92
C LEU A 33 5.74 -33.26 -31.43
N LEU A 34 6.53 -32.69 -30.51
CA LEU A 34 7.78 -31.99 -30.82
C LEU A 34 9.03 -32.86 -30.62
N ASN A 35 8.85 -34.09 -30.12
CA ASN A 35 9.90 -35.05 -29.82
C ASN A 35 11.03 -34.46 -28.96
N ARG A 36 10.65 -33.83 -27.84
CA ARG A 36 11.56 -33.19 -26.88
C ARG A 36 11.25 -33.60 -25.45
N ASP A 37 12.26 -33.54 -24.59
CA ASP A 37 12.12 -33.77 -23.16
C ASP A 37 11.67 -32.48 -22.46
N VAL A 38 10.70 -32.62 -21.56
CA VAL A 38 10.09 -31.51 -20.83
C VAL A 38 9.87 -31.92 -19.38
N ALA A 39 9.83 -30.93 -18.49
CA ALA A 39 9.34 -31.12 -17.13
C ALA A 39 7.86 -30.70 -17.09
N VAL A 40 7.03 -31.49 -16.45
CA VAL A 40 5.59 -31.21 -16.29
C VAL A 40 5.27 -31.07 -14.82
N LYS A 41 4.95 -29.84 -14.41
CA LYS A 41 4.47 -29.52 -13.07
C LYS A 41 2.96 -29.75 -13.06
N VAL A 42 2.49 -30.65 -12.22
CA VAL A 42 1.08 -31.04 -12.09
C VAL A 42 0.58 -30.59 -10.71
N LEU A 43 -0.57 -29.93 -10.65
CA LEU A 43 -1.19 -29.59 -9.37
C LEU A 43 -1.68 -30.87 -8.70
N ARG A 44 -1.39 -31.07 -7.42
CA ARG A 44 -1.81 -32.30 -6.73
C ARG A 44 -3.34 -32.44 -6.75
N ALA A 45 -3.84 -33.65 -6.98
CA ALA A 45 -5.27 -33.91 -7.17
C ALA A 45 -6.15 -33.52 -5.95
N ASP A 46 -5.59 -33.57 -4.73
CA ASP A 46 -6.26 -33.14 -3.50
C ASP A 46 -6.45 -31.62 -3.41
N LEU A 47 -5.55 -30.84 -4.04
CA LEU A 47 -5.59 -29.39 -4.07
C LEU A 47 -6.26 -28.84 -5.33
N ALA A 48 -6.34 -29.63 -6.41
CA ALA A 48 -6.94 -29.22 -7.68
C ALA A 48 -8.44 -28.88 -7.58
N ARG A 49 -9.13 -29.41 -6.56
CA ARG A 49 -10.55 -29.13 -6.30
C ARG A 49 -10.78 -27.78 -5.60
N ASP A 50 -9.75 -27.21 -5.00
CA ASP A 50 -9.84 -25.92 -4.33
C ASP A 50 -9.63 -24.78 -5.35
N PRO A 51 -10.64 -23.92 -5.59
CA PRO A 51 -10.54 -22.82 -6.54
C PRO A 51 -9.37 -21.87 -6.25
N SER A 52 -8.97 -21.72 -4.98
CA SER A 52 -7.86 -20.85 -4.59
C SER A 52 -6.51 -21.36 -5.10
N PHE A 53 -6.22 -22.65 -4.91
CA PHE A 53 -5.00 -23.30 -5.41
C PHE A 53 -5.00 -23.40 -6.93
N TYR A 54 -6.15 -23.66 -7.55
CA TYR A 54 -6.29 -23.68 -9.00
C TYR A 54 -5.98 -22.31 -9.64
N LEU A 55 -6.60 -21.23 -9.14
CA LEU A 55 -6.36 -19.87 -9.64
C LEU A 55 -4.91 -19.43 -9.40
N ARG A 56 -4.33 -19.83 -8.26
CA ARG A 56 -2.92 -19.61 -7.94
C ARG A 56 -2.02 -20.27 -8.98
N PHE A 57 -2.21 -21.56 -9.22
CA PHE A 57 -1.45 -22.33 -10.19
C PHE A 57 -1.53 -21.76 -11.62
N ARG A 58 -2.72 -21.33 -12.05
CA ARG A 58 -2.88 -20.68 -13.37
C ARG A 58 -2.16 -19.35 -13.50
N ARG A 59 -2.23 -18.52 -12.47
CA ARG A 59 -1.52 -17.23 -12.47
C ARG A 59 0.00 -17.47 -12.57
N GLU A 60 0.50 -18.56 -12.01
CA GLU A 60 1.93 -18.91 -11.98
C GLU A 60 2.46 -19.19 -13.36
N ALA A 61 1.72 -20.03 -14.05
CA ALA A 61 1.99 -20.32 -15.44
C ALA A 61 1.99 -19.03 -16.31
N GLN A 62 1.01 -18.14 -16.10
CA GLN A 62 0.90 -16.89 -16.88
C GLN A 62 2.05 -15.91 -16.64
N ASN A 63 2.54 -15.80 -15.40
CA ASN A 63 3.67 -14.92 -15.10
C ASN A 63 4.98 -15.52 -15.62
N ALA A 64 5.20 -16.81 -15.40
CA ALA A 64 6.41 -17.49 -15.88
C ALA A 64 6.49 -17.55 -17.41
N ALA A 65 5.36 -17.69 -18.12
CA ALA A 65 5.32 -17.68 -19.58
C ALA A 65 5.74 -16.34 -20.23
N LYS A 66 5.74 -15.23 -19.48
CA LYS A 66 6.21 -13.92 -19.97
C LYS A 66 7.73 -13.80 -19.97
N LEU A 67 8.43 -14.72 -19.31
CA LEU A 67 9.87 -14.64 -19.12
C LEU A 67 10.57 -15.54 -20.13
N ASN A 68 11.39 -14.94 -21.00
CA ASN A 68 12.28 -15.64 -21.91
C ASN A 68 13.71 -15.16 -21.69
N HIS A 69 14.49 -15.94 -20.94
CA HIS A 69 15.86 -15.60 -20.57
C HIS A 69 16.68 -16.90 -20.41
N PRO A 70 17.95 -16.95 -20.86
CA PRO A 70 18.75 -18.19 -20.82
C PRO A 70 18.93 -18.76 -19.41
N THR A 71 18.94 -17.91 -18.38
CA THR A 71 19.08 -18.33 -16.97
C THR A 71 17.76 -18.49 -16.22
N ILE A 72 16.62 -18.49 -16.93
CA ILE A 72 15.29 -18.74 -16.37
C ILE A 72 14.72 -19.98 -17.06
N VAL A 73 14.15 -20.90 -16.27
CA VAL A 73 13.44 -22.07 -16.80
C VAL A 73 12.25 -21.61 -17.63
N GLN A 74 12.23 -21.98 -18.92
CA GLN A 74 11.19 -21.54 -19.83
C GLN A 74 9.90 -22.33 -19.65
N VAL A 75 8.77 -21.65 -19.59
CA VAL A 75 7.44 -22.28 -19.68
C VAL A 75 7.02 -22.36 -21.14
N PHE A 76 6.72 -23.56 -21.61
CA PHE A 76 6.35 -23.81 -23.00
C PHE A 76 4.84 -23.82 -23.22
N ASP A 77 4.09 -24.43 -22.31
CA ASP A 77 2.66 -24.67 -22.49
C ASP A 77 1.96 -24.83 -21.14
N THR A 78 0.64 -24.67 -21.15
CA THR A 78 -0.23 -24.86 -19.98
C THR A 78 -1.47 -25.60 -20.42
N GLY A 79 -1.89 -26.60 -19.66
CA GLY A 79 -3.04 -27.41 -20.03
C GLY A 79 -3.83 -27.92 -18.84
N GLU A 80 -4.92 -28.61 -19.15
CA GLU A 80 -5.81 -29.24 -18.19
C GLU A 80 -6.21 -30.60 -18.74
N SER A 81 -5.98 -31.66 -17.97
CA SER A 81 -6.37 -33.02 -18.37
C SER A 81 -7.58 -33.45 -17.55
N GLN A 82 -8.57 -34.04 -18.22
CA GLN A 82 -9.72 -34.62 -17.51
C GLN A 82 -9.29 -35.93 -16.85
N THR A 83 -9.53 -36.05 -15.55
CA THR A 83 -9.31 -37.29 -14.80
C THR A 83 -10.59 -37.70 -14.08
N GLU A 84 -10.68 -38.95 -13.61
CA GLU A 84 -11.82 -39.40 -12.79
C GLU A 84 -12.03 -38.53 -11.53
N GLY A 85 -10.96 -37.88 -11.05
CA GLY A 85 -10.97 -37.01 -9.88
C GLY A 85 -11.39 -35.56 -10.13
N GLY A 86 -11.60 -35.17 -11.40
CA GLY A 86 -11.83 -33.79 -11.84
C GLY A 86 -10.72 -33.27 -12.79
N PRO A 87 -10.77 -31.98 -13.14
CA PRO A 87 -9.75 -31.36 -13.98
C PRO A 87 -8.40 -31.28 -13.27
N LEU A 88 -7.35 -31.72 -13.95
CA LEU A 88 -5.99 -31.73 -13.44
C LEU A 88 -5.14 -30.72 -14.24
N PRO A 89 -4.89 -29.52 -13.71
CA PRO A 89 -4.10 -28.52 -14.41
C PRO A 89 -2.60 -28.86 -14.34
N PHE A 90 -1.89 -28.59 -15.43
CA PHE A 90 -0.46 -28.82 -15.54
C PHE A 90 0.25 -27.69 -16.31
N ILE A 91 1.54 -27.52 -16.03
CA ILE A 91 2.43 -26.56 -16.68
C ILE A 91 3.59 -27.34 -17.27
N VAL A 92 3.86 -27.12 -18.56
CA VAL A 92 4.95 -27.74 -19.30
C VAL A 92 6.09 -26.74 -19.37
N MET A 93 7.26 -27.14 -18.90
CA MET A 93 8.44 -26.30 -18.80
C MET A 93 9.70 -27.01 -19.29
N GLU A 94 10.76 -26.24 -19.48
CA GLU A 94 12.09 -26.75 -19.82
C GLU A 94 12.53 -27.80 -18.81
N TYR A 95 12.96 -28.96 -19.31
CA TYR A 95 13.63 -29.96 -18.49
C TYR A 95 15.09 -29.55 -18.30
N VAL A 96 15.50 -29.36 -17.04
CA VAL A 96 16.87 -29.04 -16.67
C VAL A 96 17.52 -30.29 -16.11
N ASP A 97 18.42 -30.90 -16.88
CA ASP A 97 19.26 -32.01 -16.40
C ASP A 97 20.38 -31.43 -15.51
N GLY A 98 20.23 -31.58 -14.20
CA GLY A 98 21.10 -30.92 -13.23
C GLY A 98 20.69 -31.12 -11.77
N LYS A 99 21.34 -30.38 -10.87
CA LYS A 99 21.06 -30.41 -9.42
C LYS A 99 20.64 -29.02 -8.93
N THR A 100 19.78 -28.99 -7.91
CA THR A 100 19.48 -27.73 -7.21
C THR A 100 20.67 -27.27 -6.38
N LEU A 101 20.81 -25.97 -6.12
CA LEU A 101 21.83 -25.45 -5.21
C LEU A 101 21.69 -26.04 -3.80
N ARG A 102 20.46 -26.36 -3.37
CA ARG A 102 20.22 -27.06 -2.10
C ARG A 102 20.88 -28.44 -2.08
N ASP A 103 20.73 -29.20 -3.16
CA ASP A 103 21.25 -30.58 -3.22
C ASP A 103 22.78 -30.57 -3.38
N ILE A 104 23.32 -29.61 -4.13
CA ILE A 104 24.77 -29.36 -4.24
C ILE A 104 25.35 -29.01 -2.87
N LEU A 105 24.73 -28.07 -2.14
CA LEU A 105 25.20 -27.68 -0.80
C LEU A 105 25.17 -28.85 0.19
N ARG A 106 24.16 -29.73 0.10
CA ARG A 106 24.07 -30.92 0.94
C ARG A 106 25.13 -31.98 0.60
N SER A 107 25.51 -32.12 -0.68
CA SER A 107 26.50 -33.12 -1.09
C SER A 107 27.94 -32.63 -0.92
N ASP A 108 28.19 -31.36 -1.27
CA ASP A 108 29.54 -30.82 -1.42
C ASP A 108 29.94 -29.93 -0.24
N GLY A 109 28.98 -29.53 0.60
CA GLY A 109 29.20 -28.59 1.70
C GLY A 109 29.41 -27.14 1.21
N PRO A 110 30.01 -26.27 2.04
CA PRO A 110 30.29 -24.88 1.69
C PRO A 110 31.11 -24.77 0.39
N LEU A 111 30.66 -23.93 -0.54
CA LEU A 111 31.23 -23.83 -1.87
C LEU A 111 32.39 -22.83 -1.94
N SER A 112 33.16 -22.86 -3.04
CA SER A 112 34.25 -21.90 -3.23
C SER A 112 33.71 -20.48 -3.49
N PRO A 113 34.31 -19.41 -2.94
CA PRO A 113 33.80 -18.04 -3.10
C PRO A 113 33.67 -17.62 -4.56
N ARG A 114 34.64 -18.02 -5.39
CA ARG A 114 34.67 -17.74 -6.83
C ARG A 114 33.46 -18.35 -7.55
N GLN A 115 33.14 -19.61 -7.26
CA GLN A 115 32.01 -20.31 -7.86
C GLN A 115 30.68 -19.72 -7.41
N VAL A 116 30.53 -19.45 -6.11
CA VAL A 116 29.32 -18.84 -5.55
C VAL A 116 29.06 -17.46 -6.18
N MET A 117 30.08 -16.60 -6.28
CA MET A 117 29.92 -15.29 -6.92
C MET A 117 29.55 -15.41 -8.41
N THR A 118 30.10 -16.40 -9.12
CA THR A 118 29.78 -16.65 -10.54
C THR A 118 28.31 -17.04 -10.69
N TRP A 119 27.85 -18.05 -9.95
CA TRP A 119 26.45 -18.50 -10.01
C TRP A 119 25.48 -17.42 -9.55
N MET A 120 25.76 -16.73 -8.44
CA MET A 120 24.88 -15.69 -7.92
C MET A 120 24.85 -14.44 -8.81
N ALA A 121 25.91 -14.16 -9.59
CA ALA A 121 25.87 -13.12 -10.62
C ALA A 121 24.91 -13.46 -11.77
N ASP A 122 24.81 -14.74 -12.15
CA ASP A 122 23.87 -15.22 -13.16
C ASP A 122 22.43 -15.29 -12.62
N VAL A 123 22.24 -15.68 -11.35
CA VAL A 123 20.95 -15.55 -10.65
C VAL A 123 20.51 -14.08 -10.61
N ALA A 124 21.40 -13.17 -10.25
CA ALA A 124 21.09 -11.74 -10.22
C ALA A 124 20.72 -11.18 -11.61
N ALA A 125 21.31 -11.72 -12.69
CA ALA A 125 20.90 -11.39 -14.06
C ALA A 125 19.48 -11.88 -14.37
N ALA A 126 19.14 -13.11 -13.97
CA ALA A 126 17.78 -13.66 -14.11
C ALA A 126 16.75 -12.77 -13.39
N MET A 127 17.08 -12.38 -12.15
CA MET A 127 16.23 -11.56 -11.30
C MET A 127 16.03 -10.15 -11.85
N ASP A 128 17.10 -9.50 -12.33
CA ASP A 128 17.00 -8.18 -12.97
C ASP A 128 16.09 -8.23 -14.21
N PHE A 129 16.22 -9.26 -15.04
CA PHE A 129 15.32 -9.47 -16.18
C PHE A 129 13.85 -9.61 -15.75
N SER A 130 13.58 -10.41 -14.72
CA SER A 130 12.23 -10.56 -14.17
C SER A 130 11.68 -9.24 -13.63
N HIS A 131 12.48 -8.51 -12.85
CA HIS A 131 12.08 -7.24 -12.23
C HIS A 131 11.74 -6.17 -13.26
N ARG A 132 12.49 -6.08 -14.36
CA ARG A 132 12.19 -5.17 -15.49
C ARG A 132 10.88 -5.51 -16.21
N ASN A 133 10.46 -6.77 -16.16
CA ASN A 133 9.16 -7.23 -16.67
C ASN A 133 8.04 -7.11 -15.61
N GLY A 134 8.30 -6.46 -14.47
CA GLY A 134 7.32 -6.23 -13.41
C GLY A 134 6.99 -7.47 -12.57
N ILE A 135 7.82 -8.52 -12.63
CA ILE A 135 7.62 -9.78 -11.91
C ILE A 135 8.65 -9.88 -10.79
N VAL A 136 8.16 -9.97 -9.55
CA VAL A 136 8.96 -10.23 -8.34
C VAL A 136 8.87 -11.71 -8.01
N HIS A 137 9.99 -12.36 -7.70
CA HIS A 137 10.07 -13.81 -7.49
C HIS A 137 9.47 -14.25 -6.15
N ARG A 138 9.67 -13.52 -5.04
CA ARG A 138 9.05 -13.75 -3.71
C ARG A 138 9.40 -15.06 -2.98
N ASP A 139 9.97 -16.06 -3.65
CA ASP A 139 10.36 -17.35 -3.05
C ASP A 139 11.79 -17.75 -3.44
N MET A 140 12.73 -16.79 -3.43
CA MET A 140 14.13 -17.07 -3.80
C MET A 140 14.81 -17.89 -2.70
N LYS A 141 15.30 -19.09 -3.05
CA LYS A 141 15.95 -20.04 -2.14
C LYS A 141 16.81 -21.05 -2.93
N PRO A 142 17.74 -21.79 -2.30
CA PRO A 142 18.63 -22.71 -3.02
C PRO A 142 17.88 -23.84 -3.74
N ALA A 143 16.68 -24.20 -3.28
CA ALA A 143 15.85 -25.21 -3.94
C ALA A 143 15.25 -24.73 -5.27
N ASN A 144 15.20 -23.42 -5.54
CA ASN A 144 14.60 -22.82 -6.74
C ASN A 144 15.66 -22.37 -7.77
N VAL A 145 16.91 -22.78 -7.58
CA VAL A 145 18.02 -22.52 -8.52
C VAL A 145 18.68 -23.85 -8.85
N MET A 146 18.77 -24.17 -10.12
CA MET A 146 19.42 -25.37 -10.65
C MET A 146 20.71 -25.02 -11.39
N ILE A 147 21.67 -25.92 -11.29
CA ILE A 147 22.88 -25.92 -12.11
C ILE A 147 22.79 -27.13 -13.03
N ASP A 148 22.78 -26.87 -14.33
CA ASP A 148 22.74 -27.94 -15.33
C ASP A 148 24.10 -28.66 -15.44
N ILE A 149 24.13 -29.78 -16.17
CA ILE A 149 25.36 -30.55 -16.42
C ILE A 149 26.47 -29.76 -17.14
N THR A 150 26.14 -28.64 -17.80
CA THR A 150 27.09 -27.75 -18.47
C THR A 150 27.63 -26.66 -17.54
N GLY A 151 27.06 -26.54 -16.34
CA GLY A 151 27.38 -25.53 -15.33
C GLY A 151 26.55 -24.24 -15.44
N ALA A 152 25.54 -24.20 -16.31
CA ALA A 152 24.67 -23.03 -16.47
C ALA A 152 23.62 -22.96 -15.37
N VAL A 153 23.32 -21.73 -14.94
CA VAL A 153 22.33 -21.44 -13.91
C VAL A 153 20.94 -21.37 -14.52
N LYS A 154 19.97 -22.03 -13.89
CA LYS A 154 18.54 -21.99 -14.23
C LYS A 154 17.71 -21.67 -13.00
N VAL A 155 17.11 -20.49 -12.97
CA VAL A 155 16.17 -20.07 -11.91
C VAL A 155 14.77 -20.54 -12.30
N MET A 156 14.06 -21.15 -11.35
CA MET A 156 12.72 -21.70 -11.54
C MET A 156 11.75 -21.17 -10.49
N ASP A 157 10.46 -21.46 -10.68
CA ASP A 157 9.40 -21.13 -9.72
C ASP A 157 9.29 -19.62 -9.40
N PHE A 158 9.28 -18.76 -10.44
CA PHE A 158 9.02 -17.33 -10.31
C PHE A 158 7.69 -17.08 -9.61
N GLY A 159 7.82 -16.69 -8.35
CA GLY A 159 6.87 -17.10 -7.34
C GLY A 159 5.50 -16.48 -7.44
N ILE A 160 4.56 -17.36 -7.19
CA ILE A 160 3.15 -17.09 -6.93
C ILE A 160 2.81 -17.42 -5.48
N ALA A 161 3.80 -17.44 -4.61
CA ALA A 161 3.57 -17.47 -3.18
C ALA A 161 3.28 -16.07 -2.62
N ARG A 162 2.07 -15.95 -2.04
CA ARG A 162 1.48 -14.76 -1.41
C ARG A 162 0.87 -13.79 -2.41
N ALA A 163 -0.35 -14.12 -2.86
CA ALA A 163 -1.30 -13.08 -3.24
C ALA A 163 -1.48 -12.14 -2.04
N MET A 164 -1.57 -10.85 -2.31
CA MET A 164 -1.48 -9.75 -1.33
C MET A 164 -2.57 -9.76 -0.23
N ASN A 165 -3.46 -10.75 -0.22
CA ASN A 165 -4.60 -10.85 0.69
C ASN A 165 -4.47 -11.97 1.75
N ASP A 166 -3.42 -12.78 1.74
CA ASP A 166 -3.28 -13.98 2.60
C ASP A 166 -2.12 -13.91 3.62
N ALA A 167 -1.69 -12.70 3.99
CA ALA A 167 -0.73 -12.54 5.08
C ALA A 167 -1.30 -13.02 6.44
N THR A 168 -2.63 -13.09 6.58
CA THR A 168 -3.33 -13.51 7.80
C THR A 168 -3.63 -15.01 7.87
N SER A 169 -3.77 -15.69 6.74
CA SER A 169 -4.17 -17.11 6.68
C SER A 169 -2.99 -18.09 6.67
N THR A 170 -1.76 -17.62 6.41
CA THR A 170 -0.58 -18.48 6.26
C THR A 170 0.23 -18.69 7.54
N MET A 171 -0.05 -17.95 8.63
CA MET A 171 0.61 -18.20 9.93
C MET A 171 -0.08 -19.31 10.74
N THR A 172 -1.30 -19.72 10.37
CA THR A 172 -2.13 -20.65 11.15
C THR A 172 -2.21 -22.07 10.60
N GLN A 173 -1.59 -22.38 9.45
CA GLN A 173 -1.53 -23.74 8.89
C GLN A 173 -0.15 -24.39 9.10
N THR A 174 -0.01 -25.02 10.25
CA THR A 174 1.23 -25.47 10.91
C THR A 174 1.94 -26.68 10.27
N SER A 175 1.62 -27.10 9.03
CA SER A 175 2.12 -28.39 8.51
C SER A 175 2.86 -28.34 7.17
N ALA A 176 2.89 -27.20 6.46
CA ALA A 176 3.64 -27.04 5.21
C ALA A 176 4.75 -25.96 5.27
N VAL A 177 4.88 -25.25 6.39
CA VAL A 177 5.69 -24.02 6.53
C VAL A 177 7.00 -24.29 7.30
N MET A 178 7.50 -25.52 7.34
CA MET A 178 8.66 -25.84 8.20
C MET A 178 10.03 -25.44 7.58
N GLY A 179 10.11 -25.17 6.27
CA GLY A 179 11.39 -24.91 5.56
C GLY A 179 11.54 -23.57 4.83
N THR A 180 10.48 -22.78 4.66
CA THR A 180 10.52 -21.57 3.79
C THR A 180 10.91 -20.29 4.52
N ALA A 181 10.85 -20.26 5.85
CA ALA A 181 11.09 -19.04 6.61
C ALA A 181 12.55 -18.56 6.61
N GLN A 182 13.51 -19.45 6.29
CA GLN A 182 14.96 -19.19 6.32
C GLN A 182 15.46 -18.17 5.28
N TYR A 183 14.65 -17.87 4.28
CA TYR A 183 15.00 -16.96 3.17
C TYR A 183 14.02 -15.80 3.07
N LEU A 184 13.14 -15.63 4.06
CA LEU A 184 12.06 -14.65 4.03
C LEU A 184 12.64 -13.25 4.24
N SER A 185 12.22 -12.28 3.43
CA SER A 185 12.62 -10.89 3.68
C SER A 185 11.87 -10.29 4.89
N PRO A 186 12.42 -9.27 5.57
CA PRO A 186 11.77 -8.62 6.71
C PRO A 186 10.36 -8.09 6.39
N GLU A 187 10.19 -7.55 5.19
CA GLU A 187 8.90 -7.06 4.68
C GLU A 187 7.90 -8.20 4.44
N GLN A 188 8.35 -9.35 3.95
CA GLN A 188 7.50 -10.54 3.84
C GLN A 188 7.14 -11.11 5.22
N ALA A 189 8.05 -11.08 6.18
CA ALA A 189 7.79 -11.50 7.57
C ALA A 189 6.74 -10.62 8.26
N ARG A 190 6.77 -9.31 7.99
CA ARG A 190 5.81 -8.32 8.52
C ARG A 190 4.49 -8.25 7.74
N GLY A 191 4.40 -8.91 6.58
CA GLY A 191 3.20 -8.86 5.74
C GLY A 191 2.96 -7.52 5.02
N ILE A 192 4.00 -6.68 4.91
CA ILE A 192 3.95 -5.42 4.15
C ILE A 192 4.27 -5.66 2.66
N LYS A 193 4.04 -4.64 1.82
CA LYS A 193 4.18 -4.76 0.36
C LYS A 193 5.61 -5.19 -0.03
N VAL A 194 5.68 -6.24 -0.83
CA VAL A 194 6.92 -6.84 -1.34
C VAL A 194 7.28 -6.20 -2.67
N ASP A 195 8.55 -5.88 -2.86
CA ASP A 195 9.09 -5.28 -4.08
C ASP A 195 10.37 -6.04 -4.54
N PRO A 196 11.00 -5.67 -5.68
CA PRO A 196 12.23 -6.31 -6.16
C PRO A 196 13.36 -6.43 -5.12
N ARG A 197 13.43 -5.52 -4.14
CA ARG A 197 14.47 -5.50 -3.10
C ARG A 197 14.28 -6.60 -2.06
N SER A 198 13.10 -7.20 -2.00
CA SER A 198 12.83 -8.42 -1.22
C SER A 198 13.54 -9.64 -1.78
N ASP A 199 13.59 -9.76 -3.11
CA ASP A 199 14.33 -10.84 -3.75
C ASP A 199 15.84 -10.65 -3.54
N ILE A 200 16.32 -9.40 -3.54
CA ILE A 200 17.72 -9.07 -3.24
C ILE A 200 18.12 -9.52 -1.83
N TYR A 201 17.26 -9.30 -0.84
CA TYR A 201 17.48 -9.80 0.51
C TYR A 201 17.58 -11.33 0.57
N SER A 202 16.64 -11.99 -0.12
CA SER A 202 16.59 -13.45 -0.21
C SER A 202 17.82 -14.01 -0.91
N MET A 203 18.30 -13.36 -1.99
CA MET A 203 19.57 -13.67 -2.65
C MET A 203 20.76 -13.48 -1.70
N GLY A 204 20.73 -12.49 -0.80
CA GLY A 204 21.72 -12.32 0.26
C GLY A 204 21.75 -13.51 1.23
N CYS A 205 20.58 -14.04 1.60
CA CYS A 205 20.47 -15.24 2.44
C CYS A 205 21.03 -16.49 1.72
N VAL A 206 20.70 -16.66 0.44
CA VAL A 206 21.25 -17.74 -0.40
C VAL A 206 22.77 -17.60 -0.52
N LEU A 207 23.27 -16.40 -0.78
CA LEU A 207 24.70 -16.11 -0.88
C LEU A 207 25.42 -16.47 0.42
N PHE A 208 24.88 -16.07 1.57
CA PHE A 208 25.40 -16.41 2.89
C PHE A 208 25.49 -17.93 3.10
N GLU A 209 24.42 -18.65 2.78
CA GLU A 209 24.35 -20.09 3.00
C GLU A 209 25.32 -20.87 2.11
N LEU A 210 25.43 -20.51 0.83
CA LEU A 210 26.38 -21.18 -0.07
C LEU A 210 27.84 -21.00 0.36
N LEU A 211 28.16 -19.87 1.00
CA LEU A 211 29.51 -19.57 1.47
C LEU A 211 29.84 -20.27 2.79
N THR A 212 28.88 -20.35 3.71
CA THR A 212 29.09 -20.79 5.09
C THR A 212 28.59 -22.21 5.37
N GLY A 213 27.74 -22.78 4.51
CA GLY A 213 27.10 -24.08 4.70
C GLY A 213 25.81 -24.05 5.52
N GLN A 214 25.42 -22.90 6.07
CA GLN A 214 24.24 -22.76 6.92
C GLN A 214 23.50 -21.44 6.63
N PRO A 215 22.16 -21.40 6.74
CA PRO A 215 21.42 -20.15 6.56
C PRO A 215 21.78 -19.14 7.65
N PRO A 216 21.58 -17.83 7.40
CA PRO A 216 21.98 -16.78 8.35
C PRO A 216 21.21 -16.81 9.66
N PHE A 217 19.99 -17.35 9.64
CA PHE A 217 19.07 -17.41 10.77
C PHE A 217 18.48 -18.81 10.87
N THR A 218 18.47 -19.35 12.08
CA THR A 218 17.95 -20.68 12.40
C THR A 218 17.17 -20.63 13.70
N GLY A 219 16.13 -21.45 13.83
CA GLY A 219 15.35 -21.54 15.06
C GLY A 219 14.37 -22.71 15.04
N ASP A 220 13.86 -23.04 16.23
CA ASP A 220 12.99 -24.20 16.44
C ASP A 220 11.58 -24.03 15.84
N SER A 221 11.24 -22.82 15.38
CA SER A 221 9.98 -22.55 14.69
C SER A 221 10.14 -21.54 13.56
N PRO A 222 9.29 -21.60 12.51
CA PRO A 222 9.27 -20.62 11.42
C PRO A 222 9.04 -19.18 11.92
N VAL A 223 8.27 -19.01 13.00
CA VAL A 223 7.99 -17.71 13.62
C VAL A 223 9.26 -17.14 14.26
N ALA A 224 10.06 -17.98 14.93
CA ALA A 224 11.33 -17.56 15.50
C ALA A 224 12.30 -17.09 14.41
N VAL A 225 12.43 -17.84 13.32
CA VAL A 225 13.28 -17.44 12.18
C VAL A 225 12.78 -16.14 11.54
N ALA A 226 11.47 -15.97 11.37
CA ALA A 226 10.89 -14.72 10.88
C ALA A 226 11.18 -13.53 11.81
N HIS A 227 11.14 -13.73 13.13
CA HIS A 227 11.52 -12.70 14.10
C HIS A 227 13.00 -12.28 13.94
N GLN A 228 13.92 -13.23 13.75
CA GLN A 228 15.35 -12.95 13.52
C GLN A 228 15.55 -12.14 12.23
N HIS A 229 14.87 -12.52 11.14
CA HIS A 229 14.90 -11.72 9.90
C HIS A 229 14.44 -10.28 10.13
N VAL A 230 13.52 -10.02 11.05
CA VAL A 230 12.99 -8.68 11.32
C VAL A 230 13.86 -7.85 12.27
N HIS A 231 14.46 -8.47 13.29
CA HIS A 231 15.07 -7.73 14.41
C HIS A 231 16.57 -7.99 14.64
N GLU A 232 17.11 -9.13 14.21
CA GLU A 232 18.49 -9.52 14.49
C GLU A 232 19.41 -9.22 13.31
N GLU A 233 20.57 -8.62 13.53
CA GLU A 233 21.54 -8.40 12.45
C GLU A 233 22.16 -9.73 11.99
N PRO A 234 22.30 -9.96 10.67
CA PRO A 234 22.90 -11.19 10.18
C PRO A 234 24.39 -11.27 10.55
N PRO A 235 24.89 -12.46 10.91
CA PRO A 235 26.32 -12.65 11.14
C PRO A 235 27.12 -12.35 9.87
N ARG A 236 28.41 -12.03 10.05
CA ARG A 236 29.34 -11.90 8.92
C ARG A 236 29.71 -13.29 8.41
N PRO A 237 29.69 -13.53 7.09
CA PRO A 237 30.21 -14.78 6.52
C PRO A 237 31.62 -15.12 7.03
N SER A 238 32.53 -14.13 7.07
CA SER A 238 33.91 -14.32 7.55
C SER A 238 34.03 -14.74 9.01
N ALA A 239 33.05 -14.37 9.85
CA ALA A 239 33.03 -14.78 11.26
C ALA A 239 32.79 -16.29 11.44
N ILE A 240 32.12 -16.92 10.46
CA ILE A 240 31.90 -18.38 10.44
C ILE A 240 33.00 -19.07 9.63
N ARG A 241 33.44 -18.43 8.53
CA ARG A 241 34.40 -18.97 7.60
C ARG A 241 35.52 -17.95 7.33
N PRO A 242 36.62 -17.99 8.11
CA PRO A 242 37.68 -16.97 8.06
C PRO A 242 38.46 -16.85 6.74
N ASP A 243 38.38 -17.85 5.83
CA ASP A 243 39.01 -17.78 4.51
C ASP A 243 38.24 -16.89 3.50
N LEU A 244 37.09 -16.34 3.89
CA LEU A 244 36.29 -15.46 3.04
C LEU A 244 36.87 -14.02 3.01
N PRO A 245 36.95 -13.39 1.82
CA PRO A 245 37.36 -11.98 1.70
C PRO A 245 36.36 -11.03 2.39
N ALA A 246 36.88 -9.98 3.05
CA ALA A 246 36.06 -8.96 3.71
C ALA A 246 35.14 -8.21 2.73
N GLU A 247 35.53 -8.11 1.46
CA GLU A 247 34.70 -7.57 0.38
C GLU A 247 33.37 -8.34 0.24
N LEU A 248 33.39 -9.65 0.47
CA LEU A 248 32.21 -10.50 0.34
C LEU A 248 31.25 -10.33 1.51
N ASP A 249 31.77 -10.08 2.72
CA ASP A 249 30.94 -9.69 3.88
C ASP A 249 30.14 -8.43 3.56
N SER A 250 30.79 -7.41 2.99
CA SER A 250 30.13 -6.15 2.62
C SER A 250 29.00 -6.35 1.62
N VAL A 251 29.19 -7.21 0.61
CA VAL A 251 28.15 -7.51 -0.38
C VAL A 251 26.97 -8.24 0.28
N VAL A 252 27.24 -9.27 1.10
CA VAL A 252 26.21 -10.04 1.80
C VAL A 252 25.40 -9.15 2.77
N LEU A 253 26.08 -8.39 3.63
CA LEU A 253 25.43 -7.54 4.62
C LEU A 253 24.64 -6.38 3.99
N LYS A 254 25.11 -5.82 2.87
CA LYS A 254 24.34 -4.82 2.11
C LYS A 254 23.09 -5.44 1.50
N ALA A 255 23.19 -6.63 0.89
CA ALA A 255 22.01 -7.33 0.36
C ALA A 255 20.99 -7.64 1.47
N MET A 256 21.48 -8.03 2.65
CA MET A 256 20.67 -8.40 3.81
C MET A 256 20.32 -7.26 4.78
N SER A 257 20.51 -5.99 4.36
CA SER A 257 20.15 -4.84 5.20
C SER A 257 18.66 -4.84 5.52
N LYS A 258 18.27 -4.58 6.77
CA LYS A 258 16.85 -4.67 7.18
C LYS A 258 15.96 -3.68 6.44
N ASN A 259 16.39 -2.42 6.35
CA ASN A 259 15.71 -1.39 5.57
C ASN A 259 15.96 -1.59 4.06
N PRO A 260 14.93 -1.80 3.22
CA PRO A 260 15.08 -1.93 1.76
C PRO A 260 15.82 -0.76 1.09
N ALA A 261 15.73 0.46 1.63
CA ALA A 261 16.44 1.62 1.09
C ALA A 261 17.97 1.51 1.23
N ASN A 262 18.47 0.71 2.18
CA ASN A 262 19.90 0.51 2.40
C ASN A 262 20.47 -0.66 1.59
N ARG A 263 19.61 -1.46 0.94
CA ARG A 263 20.01 -2.57 0.08
C ARG A 263 20.49 -2.08 -1.29
N TYR A 264 20.96 -3.01 -2.10
CA TYR A 264 21.01 -2.78 -3.55
C TYR A 264 19.61 -2.44 -4.07
N GLN A 265 19.51 -1.41 -4.91
CA GLN A 265 18.20 -0.96 -5.42
C GLN A 265 17.76 -1.78 -6.64
N SER A 266 18.69 -2.44 -7.32
CA SER A 266 18.41 -3.41 -8.39
C SER A 266 19.27 -4.66 -8.25
N ALA A 267 18.79 -5.78 -8.82
CA ALA A 267 19.60 -7.00 -8.93
C ALA A 267 20.84 -6.80 -9.83
N ALA A 268 20.77 -5.86 -10.78
CA ALA A 268 21.92 -5.44 -11.57
C ALA A 268 23.04 -4.82 -10.72
N ASP A 269 22.72 -4.03 -9.69
CA ASP A 269 23.72 -3.43 -8.79
C ASP A 269 24.42 -4.51 -7.95
N LEU A 270 23.66 -5.48 -7.44
CA LEU A 270 24.22 -6.63 -6.73
C LEU A 270 25.16 -7.42 -7.64
N ARG A 271 24.71 -7.72 -8.88
CA ARG A 271 25.52 -8.41 -9.89
C ARG A 271 26.83 -7.66 -10.18
N ALA A 272 26.77 -6.34 -10.33
CA ALA A 272 27.94 -5.52 -10.62
C ALA A 272 28.98 -5.60 -9.49
N ASP A 273 28.55 -5.59 -8.23
CA ASP A 273 29.45 -5.75 -7.08
C ASP A 273 30.02 -7.17 -7.02
N LEU A 274 29.23 -8.23 -7.24
CA LEU A 274 29.73 -9.61 -7.28
C LEU A 274 30.83 -9.78 -8.34
N ILE A 275 30.63 -9.23 -9.55
CA ILE A 275 31.62 -9.28 -10.63
C ILE A 275 32.88 -8.49 -10.26
N LYS A 276 32.71 -7.33 -9.61
CA LYS A 276 33.84 -6.49 -9.20
C LYS A 276 34.70 -7.19 -8.14
N VAL A 277 34.07 -7.84 -7.15
CA VAL A 277 34.78 -8.63 -6.13
C VAL A 277 35.42 -9.87 -6.75
N LEU A 278 34.75 -10.53 -7.70
CA LEU A 278 35.31 -11.65 -8.46
C LEU A 278 36.59 -11.26 -9.23
N ALA A 279 36.68 -10.01 -9.69
CA ALA A 279 37.86 -9.44 -10.34
C ALA A 279 38.94 -8.91 -9.36
N GLY A 280 38.75 -9.07 -8.05
CA GLY A 280 39.68 -8.58 -7.01
C GLY A 280 39.54 -7.10 -6.67
N GLY A 281 38.47 -6.44 -7.11
CA GLY A 281 38.17 -5.05 -6.78
C GLY A 281 37.31 -4.90 -5.53
N LYS A 282 37.29 -3.69 -4.95
CA LYS A 282 36.44 -3.35 -3.80
C LYS A 282 34.99 -3.09 -4.24
N PRO A 283 33.98 -3.63 -3.53
CA PRO A 283 32.57 -3.41 -3.87
C PRO A 283 32.16 -1.95 -3.68
N SER A 284 31.04 -1.55 -4.28
CA SER A 284 30.37 -0.27 -3.96
C SER A 284 29.70 -0.29 -2.58
N ALA A 285 29.49 -1.49 -2.02
CA ALA A 285 29.03 -1.68 -0.66
C ALA A 285 29.98 -1.01 0.36
N PRO A 286 29.45 -0.40 1.45
CA PRO A 286 30.28 0.07 2.54
C PRO A 286 31.17 -1.05 3.07
N MET A 287 32.48 -0.79 3.12
CA MET A 287 33.45 -1.77 3.65
C MET A 287 33.20 -2.00 5.13
N VAL A 288 33.02 -3.26 5.51
CA VAL A 288 32.88 -3.67 6.90
C VAL A 288 34.29 -3.91 7.44
N LEU A 289 34.76 -3.03 8.33
CA LEU A 289 36.07 -3.15 8.95
C LEU A 289 36.18 -4.47 9.72
N SER A 290 37.31 -5.17 9.53
CA SER A 290 37.69 -6.33 10.35
C SER A 290 37.93 -5.91 11.82
N GLU A 291 37.88 -6.86 12.75
CA GLU A 291 38.17 -6.59 14.17
C GLU A 291 39.61 -6.05 14.35
N GLU A 292 40.57 -6.59 13.60
CA GLU A 292 41.97 -6.14 13.59
C GLU A 292 42.12 -4.69 13.09
N GLU A 293 41.36 -4.29 12.05
CA GLU A 293 41.38 -2.90 11.55
C GLU A 293 40.69 -1.92 12.50
N ARG A 294 39.67 -2.36 13.25
CA ARG A 294 39.03 -1.54 14.29
C ARG A 294 40.00 -1.26 15.43
N ASP A 295 40.75 -2.26 15.87
CA ASP A 295 41.77 -2.12 16.93
C ASP A 295 42.97 -1.28 16.48
N LEU A 296 43.35 -1.34 15.20
CA LEU A 296 44.39 -0.48 14.61
C LEU A 296 43.97 1.00 14.48
N LEU A 297 42.67 1.27 14.29
CA LEU A 297 42.12 2.63 14.26
C LEU A 297 42.03 3.25 15.68
N ASP A 298 41.92 2.43 16.73
CA ASP A 298 41.85 2.87 18.12
C ASP A 298 43.23 3.10 18.77
N THR A 299 44.31 2.56 18.18
CA THR A 299 45.67 2.61 18.75
C THR A 299 46.66 3.56 18.05
N GLY A 300 46.21 4.37 17.06
CA GLY A 300 47.09 5.30 16.34
C GLY A 300 47.24 6.69 17.01
N PRO A 301 48.48 7.24 17.17
CA PRO A 301 48.66 8.58 17.73
C PRO A 301 48.17 9.66 16.75
N ARG A 302 47.21 10.47 17.18
CA ARG A 302 46.70 11.64 16.44
C ARG A 302 47.81 12.67 16.24
N ARG A 303 48.44 12.65 15.06
CA ARG A 303 49.44 13.65 14.64
C ARG A 303 48.71 14.83 14.00
N GLY A 304 48.64 15.96 14.72
CA GLY A 304 48.07 17.21 14.22
C GLY A 304 48.84 17.76 13.01
N LEU A 305 48.17 17.89 11.87
CA LEU A 305 48.68 18.63 10.73
C LEU A 305 48.58 20.14 11.01
N ARG A 306 49.73 20.79 11.22
CA ARG A 306 49.89 22.25 11.06
C ARG A 306 50.31 22.51 9.62
N THR A 307 49.45 23.18 8.85
CA THR A 307 49.77 23.69 7.52
C THR A 307 50.45 25.06 7.64
N ASN A 308 51.69 25.18 7.15
CA ASN A 308 52.29 26.47 6.83
C ASN A 308 53.34 26.32 5.72
N GLY A 309 53.28 27.19 4.70
CA GLY A 309 54.22 27.27 3.56
C GLY A 309 53.46 27.42 2.24
N ARG A 310 53.03 28.61 1.78
CA ARG A 310 53.78 29.77 1.25
C ARG A 310 54.39 29.50 -0.14
N GLY A 311 53.91 30.20 -1.18
CA GLY A 311 54.67 30.44 -2.41
C GLY A 311 53.86 30.68 -3.69
N GLY A 312 53.91 31.92 -4.20
CA GLY A 312 53.57 32.31 -5.60
C GLY A 312 52.18 32.92 -5.74
N GLY A 313 51.95 34.10 -6.30
CA GLY A 313 52.77 35.07 -7.03
C GLY A 313 51.78 35.93 -7.83
N GLY A 314 51.92 37.26 -7.88
CA GLY A 314 51.02 38.09 -8.69
C GLY A 314 50.90 39.55 -8.28
N ASN A 315 51.91 40.33 -8.66
CA ASN A 315 51.88 41.69 -9.22
C ASN A 315 50.70 42.65 -8.93
N GLY A 316 51.02 43.89 -8.52
CA GLY A 316 50.29 45.09 -8.97
C GLY A 316 50.03 46.21 -7.95
N GLY A 317 50.91 47.23 -7.96
CA GLY A 317 50.47 48.63 -8.03
C GLY A 317 50.31 49.48 -6.75
N GLY A 318 51.01 50.62 -6.74
CA GLY A 318 50.74 51.84 -5.94
C GLY A 318 51.23 51.79 -4.49
N GLY A 319 52.15 52.61 -4.00
CA GLY A 319 52.30 54.06 -4.24
C GLY A 319 51.54 54.80 -3.13
N ASP A 320 52.20 55.10 -2.01
CA ASP A 320 52.38 56.47 -1.51
C ASP A 320 53.05 56.55 -0.14
N GLU A 321 53.88 57.58 -0.05
CA GLU A 321 54.64 58.09 1.08
C GLU A 321 53.76 58.72 2.17
N GLN A 322 54.24 58.71 3.42
CA GLN A 322 54.52 59.90 4.26
C GLN A 322 54.76 59.46 5.71
N ILE A 323 55.99 59.60 6.24
CA ILE A 323 56.53 60.76 6.98
C ILE A 323 55.71 61.07 8.25
N GLY A 324 56.23 60.66 9.40
CA GLY A 324 56.63 61.60 10.47
C GLY A 324 55.51 61.76 11.51
N SER A 325 55.73 61.95 12.81
CA SER A 325 56.92 62.35 13.56
C SER A 325 56.56 62.41 15.06
N THR A 326 57.47 61.91 15.91
CA THR A 326 57.94 62.57 17.17
C THR A 326 57.08 62.49 18.46
N PRO A 327 57.63 62.80 19.68
CA PRO A 327 58.06 61.78 20.65
C PRO A 327 57.75 62.22 22.12
N ASP A 328 58.65 61.95 23.08
CA ASP A 328 58.69 62.36 24.50
C ASP A 328 57.82 61.52 25.46
N ARG A 329 58.21 61.17 26.70
CA ARG A 329 59.47 61.23 27.46
C ARG A 329 59.29 60.43 28.77
N ARG A 330 60.40 59.85 29.24
CA ARG A 330 60.85 59.66 30.65
C ARG A 330 60.23 58.56 31.55
N ARG A 331 61.13 57.60 31.83
CA ARG A 331 61.33 56.61 32.92
C ARG A 331 61.21 57.22 34.36
N PRO A 332 61.33 56.49 35.52
CA PRO A 332 61.95 55.15 35.72
C PRO A 332 61.43 54.18 36.82
N LEU A 333 61.90 52.92 36.70
CA LEU A 333 62.31 51.88 37.69
C LEU A 333 61.35 51.38 38.80
N LEU A 334 61.32 50.05 38.96
CA LEU A 334 61.87 49.28 40.13
C LEU A 334 61.59 47.77 39.94
N ILE A 335 62.58 46.97 39.52
CA ILE A 335 63.28 45.95 40.33
C ILE A 335 62.38 45.25 41.37
N GLY A 336 61.83 44.11 40.96
CA GLY A 336 61.15 43.13 41.83
C GLY A 336 60.87 41.77 41.18
N GLY A 337 61.32 41.51 39.94
CA GLY A 337 60.90 40.34 39.15
C GLY A 337 61.91 39.20 38.99
N ALA A 338 63.19 39.40 39.31
CA ALA A 338 64.24 38.44 38.95
C ALA A 338 64.39 37.27 39.95
N ILE A 339 63.99 37.43 41.22
CA ILE A 339 64.10 36.37 42.24
C ILE A 339 62.86 35.45 42.22
N ALA A 340 61.68 36.00 41.89
CA ALA A 340 60.45 35.22 41.72
C ALA A 340 60.53 34.30 40.49
N ALA A 341 61.15 34.75 39.40
CA ALA A 341 61.29 33.95 38.18
C ALA A 341 62.18 32.70 38.37
N VAL A 342 63.22 32.79 39.21
CA VAL A 342 64.12 31.65 39.49
C VAL A 342 63.50 30.65 40.46
N LEU A 343 62.73 31.11 41.47
CA LEU A 343 62.01 30.23 42.39
C LEU A 343 60.85 29.50 41.69
N VAL A 344 60.16 30.15 40.75
CA VAL A 344 59.15 29.51 39.90
C VAL A 344 59.78 28.48 38.95
N LEU A 345 60.99 28.73 38.43
CA LEU A 345 61.69 27.78 37.59
C LEU A 345 62.16 26.53 38.36
N ILE A 346 62.63 26.71 39.60
CA ILE A 346 63.05 25.60 40.47
C ILE A 346 61.84 24.81 40.97
N ALA A 347 60.73 25.46 41.30
CA ALA A 347 59.46 24.79 41.63
C ALA A 347 58.89 24.02 40.42
N ALA A 348 58.98 24.57 39.21
CA ALA A 348 58.55 23.89 37.98
C ALA A 348 59.41 22.66 37.67
N ILE A 349 60.73 22.72 37.91
CA ILE A 349 61.62 21.57 37.72
C ILE A 349 61.41 20.50 38.79
N LEU A 350 61.14 20.88 40.05
CA LEU A 350 60.80 19.94 41.13
C LEU A 350 59.43 19.27 40.97
N VAL A 351 58.44 19.98 40.40
CA VAL A 351 57.13 19.39 40.05
C VAL A 351 57.25 18.45 38.84
N PHE A 352 58.16 18.73 37.90
CA PHE A 352 58.35 17.91 36.70
C PHE A 352 59.15 16.62 36.94
N TRP A 353 59.97 16.56 38.00
CA TRP A 353 60.73 15.36 38.40
C TRP A 353 60.15 14.63 39.63
N ALA A 354 59.07 15.14 40.22
CA ALA A 354 58.33 14.39 41.23
C ALA A 354 57.63 13.20 40.58
N PRO A 355 57.69 11.99 41.15
CA PRO A 355 56.85 10.89 40.71
C PRO A 355 55.41 11.20 41.14
N TRP A 356 54.72 12.00 40.34
CA TRP A 356 53.26 12.09 40.38
C TRP A 356 52.73 10.80 39.79
N THR A 357 52.56 9.80 40.64
CA THR A 357 51.53 8.78 40.40
C THR A 357 50.20 9.53 40.41
N PRO A 358 49.44 9.57 39.30
CA PRO A 358 48.05 10.00 39.39
C PRO A 358 47.39 9.11 40.44
N ASP A 359 46.77 9.70 41.45
CA ASP A 359 45.83 8.95 42.28
C ASP A 359 44.83 8.31 41.31
N GLU A 360 44.83 6.97 41.24
CA GLU A 360 43.78 6.24 40.53
C GLU A 360 42.46 6.62 41.22
N VAL A 361 41.70 7.53 40.60
CA VAL A 361 40.32 7.77 41.02
C VAL A 361 39.60 6.42 40.95
N PRO A 362 39.02 5.94 42.06
CA PRO A 362 38.39 4.63 42.07
C PRO A 362 37.29 4.62 41.01
N GLN A 363 37.41 3.70 40.06
CA GLN A 363 36.43 3.58 38.98
C GLN A 363 35.25 2.75 39.46
N VAL A 364 34.06 3.35 39.40
CA VAL A 364 32.79 2.70 39.75
C VAL A 364 32.09 2.29 38.46
N ALA A 365 31.53 1.09 38.42
CA ALA A 365 30.74 0.66 37.27
C ALA A 365 29.39 1.36 37.27
N VAL A 366 28.98 1.94 36.14
CA VAL A 366 27.65 2.57 36.00
C VAL A 366 26.56 1.48 36.15
N PRO A 367 25.65 1.58 37.13
CA PRO A 367 24.57 0.62 37.31
C PRO A 367 23.60 0.58 36.11
N ALA A 368 23.08 -0.60 35.81
CA ALA A 368 22.02 -0.76 34.80
C ALA A 368 20.69 -0.18 35.32
N VAL A 369 20.21 0.87 34.67
CA VAL A 369 18.97 1.57 35.04
C VAL A 369 17.94 1.63 33.91
N ASP A 370 18.18 0.89 32.82
CA ASP A 370 17.30 0.82 31.65
C ASP A 370 15.92 0.28 32.03
N GLY A 371 14.86 0.91 31.51
CA GLY A 371 13.47 0.54 31.79
C GLY A 371 12.94 0.95 33.18
N LYS A 372 13.78 1.46 34.09
CA LYS A 372 13.34 2.03 35.37
C LYS A 372 12.73 3.43 35.19
N SER A 373 12.00 3.89 36.20
CA SER A 373 11.52 5.28 36.20
C SER A 373 12.70 6.26 36.30
N ALA A 374 12.58 7.43 35.67
CA ALA A 374 13.65 8.44 35.72
C ALA A 374 14.02 8.86 37.16
N ALA A 375 13.07 8.83 38.09
CA ALA A 375 13.31 9.12 39.51
C ALA A 375 14.13 8.02 40.19
N GLU A 376 13.74 6.76 39.99
CA GLU A 376 14.43 5.60 40.58
C GLU A 376 15.84 5.44 40.01
N ALA A 377 16.00 5.59 38.69
CA ALA A 377 17.30 5.53 38.02
C ALA A 377 18.25 6.62 38.50
N ARG A 378 17.74 7.83 38.72
CA ARG A 378 18.52 8.93 39.29
C ARG A 378 19.00 8.60 40.69
N THR A 379 18.13 8.09 41.56
CA THR A 379 18.51 7.70 42.93
C THR A 379 19.58 6.61 42.92
N ILE A 380 19.47 5.62 42.04
CA ILE A 380 20.47 4.54 41.91
C ILE A 380 21.83 5.10 41.46
N LEU A 381 21.84 6.00 40.49
CA LEU A 381 23.07 6.62 39.97
C LEU A 381 23.71 7.57 41.01
N GLU A 382 22.91 8.37 41.72
CA GLU A 382 23.39 9.28 42.78
C GLU A 382 23.92 8.50 44.00
N THR A 383 23.26 7.39 44.38
CA THR A 383 23.73 6.50 45.46
C THR A 383 25.04 5.79 45.10
N SER A 384 25.30 5.62 43.81
CA SER A 384 26.52 5.00 43.28
C SER A 384 27.65 6.01 43.02
N GLY A 385 27.49 7.27 43.47
CA GLY A 385 28.53 8.30 43.39
C GLY A 385 28.50 9.18 42.14
N PHE A 386 27.54 8.99 41.22
CA PHE A 386 27.49 9.75 39.96
C PHE A 386 26.60 11.01 40.04
N LYS A 387 26.97 12.05 39.29
CA LYS A 387 26.10 13.22 39.04
C LYS A 387 25.21 12.93 37.85
N VAL A 388 23.90 13.20 37.94
CA VAL A 388 22.94 12.82 36.89
C VAL A 388 22.43 14.03 36.12
N LYS A 389 22.63 14.03 34.80
CA LYS A 389 22.05 15.01 33.87
C LYS A 389 20.93 14.38 33.05
N ARG A 390 19.71 14.92 33.11
CA ARG A 390 18.56 14.37 32.40
C ARG A 390 18.40 14.99 31.01
N LEU A 391 18.30 14.17 29.98
CA LEU A 391 17.88 14.55 28.62
C LEU A 391 16.65 13.74 28.20
N GLY A 392 15.74 14.36 27.44
CA GLY A 392 14.58 13.68 26.87
C GLY A 392 14.90 13.15 25.47
N GLU A 393 14.48 11.93 25.16
CA GLU A 393 14.50 11.38 23.80
C GLU A 393 13.18 10.68 23.48
N SER A 394 12.72 10.75 22.24
CA SER A 394 11.50 10.07 21.80
C SER A 394 11.77 8.58 21.62
N SER A 395 10.88 7.72 22.14
CA SER A 395 10.95 6.26 21.99
C SER A 395 9.56 5.70 21.70
N LEU A 396 9.50 4.73 20.77
CA LEU A 396 8.28 3.99 20.46
C LEU A 396 8.07 2.80 21.41
N ASP A 397 9.15 2.28 21.98
CA ASP A 397 9.16 1.02 22.73
C ASP A 397 9.17 1.21 24.25
N ILE A 398 9.54 2.41 24.71
CA ILE A 398 9.71 2.73 26.13
C ILE A 398 8.70 3.79 26.54
N ASP A 399 7.89 3.49 27.57
CA ASP A 399 6.87 4.42 28.08
C ASP A 399 7.47 5.76 28.50
N ALA A 400 6.71 6.84 28.30
CA ALA A 400 7.11 8.18 28.72
C ALA A 400 7.47 8.20 30.22
N GLY A 401 8.63 8.77 30.55
CA GLY A 401 9.15 8.86 31.92
C GLY A 401 10.04 7.69 32.37
N LYS A 402 10.20 6.64 31.54
CA LYS A 402 11.18 5.57 31.76
C LYS A 402 12.51 5.88 31.07
N VAL A 403 13.57 5.30 31.61
CA VAL A 403 14.93 5.47 31.09
C VAL A 403 15.13 4.60 29.86
N THR A 404 15.64 5.21 28.79
CA THR A 404 15.96 4.52 27.54
C THR A 404 17.39 4.01 27.53
N ARG A 405 18.33 4.84 28.00
CA ARG A 405 19.77 4.53 28.09
C ARG A 405 20.50 5.54 28.98
N THR A 406 21.73 5.19 29.38
CA THR A 406 22.68 6.12 30.02
C THR A 406 23.91 6.37 29.14
N ALA A 407 24.58 7.51 29.32
CA ALA A 407 25.90 7.78 28.76
C ALA A 407 26.82 8.34 29.85
N PRO A 408 27.90 7.63 30.27
CA PRO A 408 28.31 6.29 29.82
C PRO A 408 27.27 5.19 30.06
N GLY A 409 27.31 4.14 29.23
CA GLY A 409 26.36 3.03 29.28
C GLY A 409 26.51 2.15 30.54
N ALA A 410 25.51 1.33 30.83
CA ALA A 410 25.54 0.39 31.94
C ALA A 410 26.77 -0.53 31.88
N GLY A 411 27.41 -0.77 33.02
CA GLY A 411 28.60 -1.62 33.15
C GLY A 411 29.93 -0.97 32.74
N ILE A 412 29.91 0.22 32.14
CA ILE A 412 31.13 0.98 31.85
C ILE A 412 31.71 1.52 33.16
N LYS A 413 33.01 1.32 33.35
CA LYS A 413 33.75 1.91 34.46
C LYS A 413 33.92 3.41 34.20
N ALA A 414 33.39 4.22 35.11
CA ALA A 414 33.50 5.66 35.07
C ALA A 414 34.09 6.15 36.40
N ASP A 415 34.78 7.29 36.36
CA ASP A 415 35.41 7.85 37.54
C ASP A 415 34.35 8.20 38.59
N ASP A 416 34.62 7.90 39.86
CA ASP A 416 33.73 8.28 40.97
C ASP A 416 33.48 9.81 40.96
N GLY A 417 32.22 10.23 41.10
CA GLY A 417 31.83 11.65 41.00
C GLY A 417 31.61 12.19 39.58
N SER A 418 31.80 11.38 38.52
CA SER A 418 31.60 11.80 37.12
C SER A 418 30.11 12.02 36.76
N GLU A 419 29.86 12.79 35.69
CA GLU A 419 28.51 13.09 35.21
C GLU A 419 28.01 12.01 34.24
N VAL A 420 26.90 11.35 34.59
CA VAL A 420 26.18 10.39 33.75
C VAL A 420 24.94 11.08 33.17
N THR A 421 24.83 11.06 31.84
CA THR A 421 23.65 11.55 31.13
C THR A 421 22.58 10.46 31.10
N LEU A 422 21.42 10.74 31.66
CA LEU A 422 20.24 9.89 31.70
C LEU A 422 19.27 10.29 30.59
N TYR A 423 19.06 9.40 29.61
CA TYR A 423 18.07 9.61 28.56
C TYR A 423 16.72 9.04 28.99
N VAL A 424 15.69 9.88 28.96
CA VAL A 424 14.34 9.54 29.42
C VAL A 424 13.39 9.62 28.24
N SER A 425 12.60 8.57 28.06
CA SER A 425 11.59 8.52 27.00
C SER A 425 10.57 9.64 27.19
N THR A 426 10.30 10.40 26.13
CA THR A 426 9.16 11.32 26.04
C THR A 426 7.93 10.66 25.41
N GLY A 427 8.00 9.36 25.09
CA GLY A 427 6.99 8.62 24.32
C GLY A 427 7.17 8.74 22.80
N PRO A 428 6.21 8.23 22.00
CA PRO A 428 6.28 8.29 20.55
C PRO A 428 6.33 9.74 20.06
N GLN A 429 7.13 9.99 19.02
CA GLN A 429 7.23 11.31 18.40
C GLN A 429 5.84 11.79 17.99
N ARG A 430 5.48 13.02 18.38
CA ARG A 430 4.22 13.66 18.01
C ARG A 430 4.49 14.72 16.97
N LEU A 431 3.71 14.72 15.90
CA LEU A 431 3.77 15.73 14.85
C LEU A 431 2.36 16.25 14.57
N PRO A 432 2.21 17.51 14.14
CA PRO A 432 0.91 18.03 13.73
C PRO A 432 0.46 17.37 12.42
N ILE A 433 -0.82 17.01 12.33
CA ILE A 433 -1.39 16.50 11.08
C ILE A 433 -1.37 17.61 10.03
N PRO A 434 -0.78 17.38 8.84
CA PRO A 434 -0.72 18.37 7.76
C PRO A 434 -2.13 18.68 7.22
N ASP A 435 -2.28 19.79 6.49
CA ASP A 435 -3.52 20.06 5.77
C ASP A 435 -3.64 19.14 4.54
N LEU A 436 -4.64 18.26 4.59
CA LEU A 436 -4.92 17.28 3.55
C LEU A 436 -6.17 17.63 2.74
N HIS A 437 -6.92 18.67 3.11
CA HIS A 437 -8.19 19.01 2.48
C HIS A 437 -8.03 19.23 0.95
N GLY A 438 -8.91 18.61 0.17
CA GLY A 438 -8.93 18.73 -1.30
C GLY A 438 -7.81 17.99 -2.03
N LYS A 439 -6.90 17.30 -1.32
CA LYS A 439 -5.89 16.42 -1.94
C LYS A 439 -6.52 15.10 -2.37
N THR A 440 -5.86 14.43 -3.32
CA THR A 440 -6.17 13.04 -3.65
C THR A 440 -5.70 12.09 -2.54
N GLN A 441 -6.22 10.85 -2.51
CA GLN A 441 -5.79 9.83 -1.55
C GLN A 441 -4.26 9.62 -1.58
N ASP A 442 -3.69 9.43 -2.77
CA ASP A 442 -2.24 9.21 -2.95
C ASP A 442 -1.40 10.39 -2.43
N GLU A 443 -1.84 11.63 -2.67
CA GLU A 443 -1.13 12.83 -2.19
C GLU A 443 -1.22 12.96 -0.67
N ALA A 444 -2.38 12.60 -0.09
CA ALA A 444 -2.61 12.64 1.34
C ALA A 444 -1.78 11.58 2.07
N GLU A 445 -1.75 10.34 1.55
CA GLU A 445 -0.93 9.25 2.07
C GLU A 445 0.57 9.59 2.00
N LYS A 446 1.05 10.12 0.86
CA LYS A 446 2.45 10.57 0.73
C LYS A 446 2.81 11.69 1.70
N ALA A 447 1.91 12.65 1.90
CA ALA A 447 2.14 13.76 2.84
C ALA A 447 2.24 13.28 4.30
N LEU A 448 1.45 12.27 4.66
CA LEU A 448 1.51 11.62 5.97
C LEU A 448 2.75 10.72 6.14
N ASP A 449 3.11 9.96 5.10
CA ASP A 449 4.30 9.09 5.07
C ASP A 449 5.61 9.88 5.21
N LEU A 450 5.72 11.04 4.52
CA LEU A 450 6.85 11.95 4.66
C LEU A 450 7.05 12.47 6.10
N LEU A 451 5.98 12.55 6.88
CA LEU A 451 6.00 12.94 8.29
C LEU A 451 6.12 11.74 9.23
N GLY A 452 6.24 10.52 8.71
CA GLY A 452 6.40 9.30 9.50
C GLY A 452 5.12 8.73 10.09
N PHE A 453 3.93 9.24 9.70
CA PHE A 453 2.66 8.64 10.10
C PHE A 453 2.45 7.30 9.38
N SER A 454 2.46 6.21 10.14
CA SER A 454 2.47 4.85 9.59
C SER A 454 1.12 4.13 9.63
N ASN A 455 0.15 4.66 10.39
CA ASN A 455 -1.16 4.05 10.61
C ASN A 455 -2.26 4.91 10.00
N VAL A 456 -2.33 4.92 8.66
CA VAL A 456 -3.34 5.68 7.92
C VAL A 456 -4.48 4.75 7.51
N LYS A 457 -5.72 5.17 7.79
CA LYS A 457 -6.95 4.48 7.37
C LYS A 457 -7.75 5.40 6.45
N VAL A 458 -8.52 4.79 5.55
CA VAL A 458 -9.37 5.52 4.62
C VAL A 458 -10.82 5.14 4.89
N ASP A 459 -11.68 6.15 5.01
CA ASP A 459 -13.12 6.03 5.13
C ASP A 459 -13.79 6.99 4.14
N THR A 460 -15.08 6.87 3.92
CA THR A 460 -15.83 7.67 2.94
C THR A 460 -16.92 8.50 3.60
N VAL A 461 -17.14 9.71 3.09
CA VAL A 461 -18.19 10.61 3.57
C VAL A 461 -18.88 11.30 2.39
N ASP A 462 -20.19 11.52 2.51
CA ASP A 462 -20.95 12.32 1.55
C ASP A 462 -20.34 13.73 1.45
N SER A 463 -20.16 14.24 0.22
CA SER A 463 -19.47 15.50 -0.03
C SER A 463 -20.15 16.33 -1.11
N THR A 464 -19.62 17.51 -1.39
CA THR A 464 -19.95 18.23 -2.63
C THR A 464 -19.24 17.58 -3.83
N GLU A 465 -19.70 17.87 -5.05
CA GLU A 465 -19.13 17.27 -6.28
C GLU A 465 -17.67 17.69 -6.49
N ASP A 466 -17.27 18.90 -6.08
CA ASP A 466 -15.90 19.39 -6.20
C ASP A 466 -14.89 18.65 -5.31
N LEU A 467 -15.38 18.01 -4.24
CA LEU A 467 -14.62 17.19 -3.29
C LEU A 467 -14.74 15.69 -3.56
N ARG A 468 -15.39 15.28 -4.65
CA ARG A 468 -15.43 13.89 -5.06
C ARG A 468 -14.02 13.35 -5.29
N ASP A 469 -13.75 12.15 -4.76
CA ASP A 469 -12.45 11.48 -4.81
C ASP A 469 -11.30 12.29 -4.18
N LYS A 470 -11.64 13.25 -3.32
CA LYS A 470 -10.69 14.09 -2.56
C LYS A 470 -10.94 13.98 -1.07
N VAL A 471 -9.93 14.32 -0.28
CA VAL A 471 -10.04 14.36 1.18
C VAL A 471 -10.95 15.52 1.59
N VAL A 472 -11.99 15.20 2.35
CA VAL A 472 -12.92 16.17 2.96
C VAL A 472 -12.43 16.56 4.35
N GLN A 473 -11.98 15.59 5.14
CA GLN A 473 -11.53 15.82 6.51
C GLN A 473 -10.65 14.66 6.99
N THR A 474 -9.99 14.87 8.13
CA THR A 474 -9.20 13.84 8.80
C THR A 474 -9.62 13.70 10.26
N THR A 475 -9.40 12.52 10.84
CA THR A 475 -9.48 12.29 12.28
C THR A 475 -8.17 11.65 12.76
N PRO A 476 -7.39 12.31 13.64
CA PRO A 476 -7.62 13.65 14.21
C PRO A 476 -7.61 14.80 13.16
N PRO A 477 -8.20 15.98 13.46
CA PRO A 477 -8.25 17.08 12.52
C PRO A 477 -6.87 17.71 12.30
N THR A 478 -6.71 18.39 11.15
CA THR A 478 -5.51 19.15 10.79
C THR A 478 -4.99 20.01 11.94
N GLY A 479 -3.67 20.03 12.11
CA GLY A 479 -2.97 20.77 13.17
C GLY A 479 -2.92 20.04 14.52
N THR A 480 -3.64 18.94 14.71
CA THR A 480 -3.61 18.17 15.96
C THR A 480 -2.29 17.41 16.09
N GLU A 481 -1.58 17.61 17.21
CA GLU A 481 -0.37 16.84 17.53
C GLU A 481 -0.71 15.38 17.81
N THR A 482 -0.37 14.53 16.85
CA THR A 482 -0.71 13.11 16.88
C THR A 482 0.59 12.30 16.91
N PRO A 483 0.67 11.24 17.74
CA PRO A 483 1.78 10.30 17.68
C PRO A 483 1.93 9.73 16.27
N VAL A 484 3.16 9.60 15.77
CA VAL A 484 3.46 9.05 14.43
C VAL A 484 2.99 7.59 14.23
N ASN A 485 2.78 6.85 15.32
CA ASN A 485 2.16 5.52 15.33
C ASN A 485 0.64 5.52 15.58
N GLY A 486 0.06 6.70 15.84
CA GLY A 486 -1.38 6.89 16.04
C GLY A 486 -2.16 6.72 14.74
N ALA A 487 -3.40 6.24 14.86
CA ALA A 487 -4.27 6.07 13.70
C ALA A 487 -4.75 7.43 13.17
N VAL A 488 -4.50 7.70 11.88
CA VAL A 488 -5.04 8.85 11.16
C VAL A 488 -6.06 8.34 10.14
N VAL A 489 -7.33 8.71 10.30
CA VAL A 489 -8.40 8.37 9.35
C VAL A 489 -8.56 9.52 8.37
N ILE A 490 -8.47 9.25 7.08
CA ILE A 490 -8.75 10.16 5.97
C ILE A 490 -10.17 9.89 5.49
N PHE A 491 -11.03 10.91 5.45
CA PHE A 491 -12.37 10.81 4.90
C PHE A 491 -12.39 11.31 3.46
N MET A 492 -12.65 10.41 2.53
CA MET A 492 -12.75 10.67 1.09
C MET A 492 -14.19 11.05 0.71
N GLY A 493 -14.34 12.09 -0.09
CA GLY A 493 -15.62 12.56 -0.58
C GLY A 493 -16.19 11.64 -1.67
N THR A 494 -17.42 11.18 -1.49
CA THR A 494 -18.13 10.33 -2.47
C THR A 494 -18.97 11.12 -3.47
N GLY A 495 -19.00 12.45 -3.33
CA GLY A 495 -19.93 13.32 -4.06
C GLY A 495 -21.27 13.47 -3.33
N PRO A 496 -22.20 14.26 -3.91
CA PRO A 496 -23.47 14.54 -3.28
C PRO A 496 -24.34 13.28 -3.25
N LYS A 497 -25.06 13.08 -2.15
CA LYS A 497 -25.95 11.93 -2.01
C LYS A 497 -27.07 11.98 -3.04
N MET A 498 -27.08 10.99 -3.93
CA MET A 498 -28.04 10.86 -5.01
C MET A 498 -29.24 10.01 -4.58
N VAL A 499 -30.44 10.46 -4.94
CA VAL A 499 -31.71 9.78 -4.67
C VAL A 499 -32.52 9.68 -5.97
N THR A 500 -33.14 8.54 -6.21
CA THR A 500 -34.03 8.33 -7.36
C THR A 500 -35.43 8.82 -7.04
N ILE A 501 -36.03 9.61 -7.93
CA ILE A 501 -37.40 10.07 -7.77
C ILE A 501 -38.34 8.86 -7.89
N PRO A 502 -39.10 8.52 -6.83
CA PRO A 502 -40.04 7.40 -6.86
C PRO A 502 -41.24 7.68 -7.76
N GLU A 503 -41.97 6.62 -8.14
CA GLU A 503 -43.19 6.78 -8.93
C GLU A 503 -44.29 7.43 -8.08
N ILE A 504 -44.68 8.65 -8.43
CA ILE A 504 -45.70 9.44 -7.72
C ILE A 504 -46.90 9.82 -8.59
N ASN A 505 -46.91 9.46 -9.88
CA ASN A 505 -48.02 9.78 -10.77
C ASN A 505 -49.29 9.02 -10.37
N GLY A 506 -50.43 9.71 -10.37
CA GLY A 506 -51.72 9.16 -9.95
C GLY A 506 -51.93 9.09 -8.44
N LEU A 507 -50.92 9.36 -7.61
CA LEU A 507 -51.09 9.48 -6.16
C LEU A 507 -51.80 10.79 -5.78
N ALA A 508 -52.41 10.81 -4.59
CA ALA A 508 -52.92 12.04 -4.01
C ALA A 508 -51.76 12.97 -3.60
N GLU A 509 -51.95 14.29 -3.68
CA GLU A 509 -50.93 15.29 -3.33
C GLU A 509 -50.25 15.01 -1.97
N SER A 510 -51.03 14.69 -0.94
CA SER A 510 -50.51 14.44 0.41
C SER A 510 -49.63 13.19 0.47
N GLN A 511 -49.97 12.15 -0.29
CA GLN A 511 -49.19 10.91 -0.37
C GLN A 511 -47.91 11.14 -1.17
N ALA A 512 -47.99 11.84 -2.31
CA ALA A 512 -46.82 12.19 -3.11
C ALA A 512 -45.82 13.03 -2.31
N ARG A 513 -46.30 14.00 -1.52
CA ARG A 513 -45.47 14.82 -0.64
C ARG A 513 -44.75 13.96 0.41
N ALA A 514 -45.48 13.09 1.11
CA ALA A 514 -44.89 12.22 2.12
C ALA A 514 -43.82 11.29 1.53
N VAL A 515 -44.07 10.74 0.33
CA VAL A 515 -43.11 9.89 -0.38
C VAL A 515 -41.85 10.66 -0.77
N LEU A 516 -41.98 11.89 -1.28
CA LEU A 516 -40.83 12.74 -1.62
C LEU A 516 -40.04 13.16 -0.37
N GLU A 517 -40.71 13.58 0.70
CA GLU A 517 -40.08 13.96 1.96
C GLU A 517 -39.33 12.79 2.63
N GLN A 518 -39.91 11.58 2.61
CA GLN A 518 -39.26 10.37 3.11
C GLN A 518 -37.96 10.05 2.36
N ASN A 519 -37.88 10.43 1.08
CA ASN A 519 -36.70 10.28 0.23
C ASN A 519 -35.77 11.52 0.30
N GLY A 520 -36.06 12.48 1.20
CA GLY A 520 -35.25 13.69 1.38
C GLY A 520 -35.37 14.68 0.23
N LEU A 521 -36.45 14.63 -0.55
CA LEU A 521 -36.75 15.56 -1.65
C LEU A 521 -37.81 16.57 -1.22
N GLN A 522 -37.78 17.76 -1.83
CA GLN A 522 -38.80 18.79 -1.60
C GLN A 522 -39.84 18.76 -2.71
N MET A 523 -41.07 19.19 -2.41
CA MET A 523 -42.17 19.22 -3.39
C MET A 523 -42.70 20.65 -3.56
N SER A 524 -42.83 21.09 -4.81
CA SER A 524 -43.59 22.27 -5.22
C SER A 524 -44.78 21.82 -6.08
N SER A 525 -45.95 22.43 -5.94
CA SER A 525 -47.14 22.05 -6.69
C SER A 525 -47.67 23.17 -7.60
N THR A 526 -48.05 22.79 -8.82
CA THR A 526 -48.75 23.65 -9.78
C THR A 526 -50.02 22.95 -10.27
N GLU A 527 -51.13 23.67 -10.38
CA GLU A 527 -52.39 23.06 -10.83
C GLU A 527 -52.55 23.14 -12.35
N ALA A 528 -53.02 22.05 -12.96
CA ALA A 528 -53.39 22.00 -14.37
C ALA A 528 -54.72 21.28 -14.59
N ASP A 529 -55.35 21.57 -15.73
CA ASP A 529 -56.63 20.99 -16.11
C ASP A 529 -56.45 19.53 -16.56
N SER A 530 -57.29 18.63 -16.04
CA SER A 530 -57.17 17.19 -16.31
C SER A 530 -58.45 16.44 -15.97
N GLU A 531 -58.58 15.24 -16.57
CA GLU A 531 -59.67 14.27 -16.32
C GLU A 531 -59.45 13.45 -15.05
N LEU A 532 -58.20 13.44 -14.54
CA LEU A 532 -57.85 12.72 -13.30
C LEU A 532 -58.61 13.29 -12.10
N VAL A 533 -58.80 12.47 -11.07
CA VAL A 533 -59.46 12.89 -9.83
C VAL A 533 -58.76 14.14 -9.27
N LYS A 534 -59.57 15.14 -8.88
CA LYS A 534 -59.07 16.40 -8.31
C LYS A 534 -58.10 16.12 -7.15
N GLY A 535 -56.93 16.74 -7.19
CA GLY A 535 -55.88 16.57 -6.18
C GLY A 535 -54.91 15.40 -6.44
N SER A 536 -55.03 14.72 -7.59
CA SER A 536 -54.08 13.67 -8.00
C SER A 536 -52.93 14.24 -8.82
N VAL A 537 -51.74 13.65 -8.69
CA VAL A 537 -50.56 14.03 -9.47
C VAL A 537 -50.70 13.59 -10.93
N ILE A 538 -50.56 14.54 -11.85
CA ILE A 538 -50.53 14.31 -13.31
C ILE A 538 -49.12 13.89 -13.74
N SER A 539 -48.13 14.67 -13.33
CA SER A 539 -46.73 14.54 -13.75
C SER A 539 -45.80 15.21 -12.76
N SER A 540 -44.52 14.82 -12.77
CA SER A 540 -43.45 15.47 -12.02
C SER A 540 -42.29 15.90 -12.91
N SER A 541 -41.59 16.97 -12.52
CA SER A 541 -40.35 17.45 -13.12
C SER A 541 -39.31 17.70 -12.01
N PRO A 542 -38.18 16.98 -12.00
CA PRO A 542 -37.80 15.89 -12.91
C PRO A 542 -38.75 14.67 -12.82
N SER A 543 -38.80 13.87 -13.88
CA SER A 543 -39.74 12.74 -13.97
C SER A 543 -39.33 11.60 -13.04
N ALA A 544 -40.30 10.78 -12.64
CA ALA A 544 -40.05 9.54 -11.90
C ALA A 544 -38.97 8.68 -12.59
N GLY A 545 -38.14 8.02 -11.78
CA GLY A 545 -36.96 7.26 -12.22
C GLY A 545 -35.70 8.10 -12.47
N THR A 546 -35.78 9.43 -12.45
CA THR A 546 -34.59 10.30 -12.57
C THR A 546 -33.84 10.35 -11.23
N THR A 547 -32.51 10.28 -11.27
CA THR A 547 -31.67 10.43 -10.08
C THR A 547 -31.26 11.89 -9.89
N VAL A 548 -31.53 12.44 -8.70
CA VAL A 548 -31.24 13.83 -8.33
C VAL A 548 -30.51 13.90 -6.98
N VAL A 549 -29.93 15.05 -6.67
CA VAL A 549 -29.29 15.27 -5.36
C VAL A 549 -30.36 15.38 -4.28
N ILE A 550 -30.10 14.82 -3.10
CA ILE A 550 -30.96 14.97 -1.92
C ILE A 550 -31.22 16.46 -1.63
N GLY A 551 -32.47 16.83 -1.31
CA GLY A 551 -32.90 18.21 -1.10
C GLY A 551 -33.35 18.95 -2.37
N THR A 552 -33.25 18.34 -3.55
CA THR A 552 -33.78 18.91 -4.80
C THR A 552 -35.31 19.07 -4.71
N THR A 553 -35.82 20.20 -5.23
CA THR A 553 -37.25 20.45 -5.35
C THR A 553 -37.81 19.81 -6.62
N VAL A 554 -38.77 18.90 -6.45
CA VAL A 554 -39.55 18.29 -7.53
C VAL A 554 -40.82 19.11 -7.72
N GLU A 555 -40.99 19.64 -8.92
CA GLU A 555 -42.23 20.32 -9.32
C GLU A 555 -43.26 19.28 -9.76
N VAL A 556 -44.44 19.31 -9.16
CA VAL A 556 -45.50 18.34 -9.36
C VAL A 556 -46.73 19.04 -9.89
N THR A 557 -47.25 18.57 -11.02
CA THR A 557 -48.48 19.09 -11.61
C THR A 557 -49.67 18.33 -11.04
N ILE A 558 -50.60 19.05 -10.40
CA ILE A 558 -51.79 18.49 -9.74
C ILE A 558 -53.02 18.70 -10.62
N SER A 559 -53.84 17.65 -10.72
CA SER A 559 -55.12 17.69 -11.43
C SER A 559 -56.15 18.56 -10.72
N ARG A 560 -56.72 19.53 -11.44
CA ARG A 560 -57.94 20.23 -11.04
C ARG A 560 -59.19 19.37 -11.15
N GLY A 561 -59.13 18.25 -11.89
CA GLY A 561 -60.25 17.33 -12.11
C GLY A 561 -61.46 18.01 -12.75
N ASN A 562 -61.23 19.07 -13.50
CA ASN A 562 -62.24 19.92 -14.13
C ASN A 562 -62.54 19.55 -15.57
N GLN A 563 -61.86 18.57 -16.17
CA GLN A 563 -62.13 18.15 -17.55
C GLN A 563 -62.86 16.82 -17.62
N TYR A 564 -63.57 16.62 -18.73
CA TYR A 564 -64.15 15.33 -19.10
C TYR A 564 -64.16 15.17 -20.63
N THR A 565 -64.20 13.93 -21.09
CA THR A 565 -64.39 13.60 -22.50
C THR A 565 -65.88 13.62 -22.83
N VAL A 566 -66.27 14.42 -23.82
CA VAL A 566 -67.67 14.54 -24.27
C VAL A 566 -68.14 13.21 -24.88
N PRO A 567 -69.15 12.51 -24.33
CA PRO A 567 -69.72 11.31 -24.91
C PRO A 567 -70.55 11.62 -26.16
N ASP A 568 -70.80 10.59 -26.97
CA ASP A 568 -71.75 10.68 -28.08
C ASP A 568 -73.20 10.66 -27.56
N ILE A 569 -73.92 11.75 -27.81
CA ILE A 569 -75.31 11.98 -27.44
C ILE A 569 -76.24 12.06 -28.66
N THR A 570 -75.73 11.81 -29.87
CA THR A 570 -76.54 11.79 -31.09
C THR A 570 -77.62 10.69 -31.02
N GLY A 571 -78.79 10.96 -31.61
CA GLY A 571 -79.93 10.04 -31.60
C GLY A 571 -80.68 9.91 -30.25
N ARG A 572 -80.20 10.57 -29.18
CA ARG A 572 -80.87 10.63 -27.88
C ARG A 572 -81.83 11.81 -27.79
N THR A 573 -82.80 11.75 -26.87
CA THR A 573 -83.60 12.93 -26.51
C THR A 573 -82.77 13.89 -25.65
N PRO A 574 -83.10 15.20 -25.58
CA PRO A 574 -82.40 16.15 -24.72
C PRO A 574 -82.33 15.73 -23.24
N ALA A 575 -83.37 15.06 -22.74
CA ALA A 575 -83.39 14.53 -21.38
C ALA A 575 -82.39 13.37 -21.19
N GLN A 576 -82.37 12.42 -22.12
CA GLN A 576 -81.42 11.29 -22.10
C GLN A 576 -79.97 11.75 -22.27
N ALA A 577 -79.73 12.69 -23.18
CA ALA A 577 -78.42 13.30 -23.40
C ALA A 577 -77.89 13.98 -22.14
N ARG A 578 -78.74 14.72 -21.42
CA ARG A 578 -78.36 15.33 -20.14
C ARG A 578 -77.92 14.28 -19.11
N THR A 579 -78.68 13.19 -18.96
CA THR A 579 -78.29 12.10 -18.05
C THR A 579 -76.95 11.48 -18.45
N THR A 580 -76.72 11.27 -19.75
CA THR A 580 -75.44 10.75 -20.27
C THR A 580 -74.28 11.70 -20.04
N LEU A 581 -74.46 12.99 -20.27
CA LEU A 581 -73.45 14.02 -20.01
C LEU A 581 -73.15 14.15 -18.51
N SER A 582 -74.19 14.23 -17.66
CA SER A 582 -74.00 14.32 -16.21
C SER A 582 -73.30 13.08 -15.64
N ALA A 583 -73.59 11.89 -16.16
CA ALA A 583 -72.87 10.67 -15.78
C ALA A 583 -71.39 10.70 -16.20
N ALA A 584 -71.06 11.38 -17.31
CA ALA A 584 -69.68 11.60 -17.77
C ALA A 584 -68.95 12.74 -17.02
N GLY A 585 -69.62 13.45 -16.11
CA GLY A 585 -69.03 14.51 -15.27
C GLY A 585 -69.39 15.94 -15.68
N TYR A 586 -70.28 16.14 -16.65
CA TYR A 586 -70.77 17.45 -17.08
C TYR A 586 -71.51 18.19 -15.95
N GLN A 587 -71.09 19.42 -15.69
CA GLN A 587 -71.64 20.36 -14.70
C GLN A 587 -72.20 21.64 -15.32
N GLY A 588 -72.09 21.83 -16.64
CA GLY A 588 -72.71 22.94 -17.35
C GLY A 588 -74.24 22.82 -17.26
N GLY A 589 -74.91 23.85 -16.74
CA GLY A 589 -76.30 23.74 -16.29
C GLY A 589 -77.30 23.20 -17.33
N ARG A 590 -77.66 24.01 -18.32
CA ARG A 590 -78.68 23.72 -19.34
C ARG A 590 -78.01 23.54 -20.70
N LEU A 591 -78.42 22.53 -21.47
CA LEU A 591 -78.01 22.38 -22.86
C LEU A 591 -78.55 23.54 -23.70
N GLU A 592 -77.70 24.13 -24.53
CA GLU A 592 -78.15 25.09 -25.53
C GLU A 592 -78.80 24.31 -26.68
N ILE A 593 -80.10 24.52 -26.91
CA ILE A 593 -80.87 23.74 -27.88
C ILE A 593 -81.28 24.63 -29.03
N THR A 594 -80.83 24.28 -30.24
CA THR A 594 -81.35 24.82 -31.50
C THR A 594 -82.18 23.76 -32.20
N TYR A 595 -83.22 24.16 -32.93
CA TYR A 595 -84.08 23.22 -33.66
C TYR A 595 -83.79 23.25 -35.16
N ARG A 596 -83.87 22.09 -35.80
CA ARG A 596 -83.84 21.94 -37.26
C ARG A 596 -85.10 21.21 -37.73
N ASN A 597 -85.74 21.70 -38.78
CA ASN A 597 -86.96 21.09 -39.27
C ASN A 597 -86.68 19.71 -39.89
N VAL A 598 -87.51 18.75 -39.54
CA VAL A 598 -87.50 17.40 -40.12
C VAL A 598 -88.91 17.03 -40.62
N PRO A 599 -89.06 16.14 -41.62
CA PRO A 599 -90.37 15.69 -42.09
C PRO A 599 -91.23 15.11 -40.97
N LEU A 600 -92.56 15.26 -41.06
CA LEU A 600 -93.52 14.78 -40.05
C LEU A 600 -93.40 13.27 -39.72
N THR A 601 -92.88 12.47 -40.65
CA THR A 601 -92.68 11.02 -40.47
C THR A 601 -91.27 10.66 -40.02
N SER A 602 -90.41 11.64 -39.74
CA SER A 602 -89.01 11.39 -39.37
C SER A 602 -88.91 10.73 -38.00
N ARG A 603 -88.04 9.72 -37.90
CA ARG A 603 -87.69 9.07 -36.63
C ARG A 603 -86.82 9.95 -35.72
N ASP A 604 -86.39 11.10 -36.23
CA ASP A 604 -85.51 12.05 -35.56
C ASP A 604 -86.26 13.22 -34.91
N ASP A 605 -87.59 13.25 -35.02
CA ASP A 605 -88.40 14.22 -34.26
C ASP A 605 -88.15 14.06 -32.75
N GLY A 606 -87.79 15.17 -32.10
CA GLY A 606 -87.41 15.22 -30.69
C GLY A 606 -86.04 14.60 -30.35
N LYS A 607 -85.22 14.20 -31.33
CA LYS A 607 -83.88 13.63 -31.13
C LYS A 607 -82.76 14.58 -31.55
N ILE A 608 -81.59 14.42 -30.94
CA ILE A 608 -80.38 15.19 -31.26
C ILE A 608 -79.80 14.70 -32.59
N LEU A 609 -79.67 15.63 -33.53
CA LEU A 609 -79.11 15.43 -34.87
C LEU A 609 -77.60 15.69 -34.90
N SER A 610 -77.13 16.64 -34.09
CA SER A 610 -75.71 16.96 -33.95
C SER A 610 -75.44 17.59 -32.59
N GLN A 611 -74.22 17.43 -32.10
CA GLN A 611 -73.71 18.01 -30.86
C GLN A 611 -72.47 18.88 -31.14
N SER A 612 -72.27 19.89 -30.31
CA SER A 612 -71.05 20.69 -30.25
C SER A 612 -70.71 20.94 -28.77
N PRO A 613 -69.50 20.60 -28.30
CA PRO A 613 -68.39 19.99 -29.03
C PRO A 613 -68.63 18.55 -29.51
N ALA A 614 -67.82 18.10 -30.48
CA ALA A 614 -67.92 16.75 -31.04
C ALA A 614 -67.61 15.67 -29.99
N ALA A 615 -68.19 14.49 -30.14
CA ALA A 615 -67.89 13.35 -29.28
C ALA A 615 -66.38 13.04 -29.28
N GLY A 616 -65.81 12.75 -28.11
CA GLY A 616 -64.38 12.53 -27.93
C GLY A 616 -63.56 13.80 -27.65
N THR A 617 -64.16 14.99 -27.72
CA THR A 617 -63.48 16.25 -27.36
C THR A 617 -63.33 16.35 -25.84
N ARG A 618 -62.17 16.82 -25.36
CA ARG A 618 -61.96 17.15 -23.94
C ARG A 618 -62.32 18.60 -23.69
N ILE A 619 -63.24 18.85 -22.78
CA ILE A 619 -63.66 20.20 -22.37
C ILE A 619 -63.80 20.29 -20.85
N ASP A 620 -63.88 21.51 -20.34
CA ASP A 620 -64.13 21.71 -18.93
C ASP A 620 -65.57 21.30 -18.57
N LYS A 621 -65.76 20.79 -17.36
CA LYS A 621 -67.05 20.31 -16.86
C LYS A 621 -68.10 21.42 -16.85
N SER A 622 -67.68 22.69 -16.78
CA SER A 622 -68.55 23.87 -16.84
C SER A 622 -68.86 24.37 -18.26
N ASP A 623 -68.14 23.92 -19.28
CA ASP A 623 -68.27 24.45 -20.64
C ASP A 623 -69.63 24.10 -21.24
N GLN A 624 -70.25 25.04 -21.97
CA GLN A 624 -71.57 24.79 -22.55
C GLN A 624 -71.53 23.72 -23.65
N VAL A 625 -72.55 22.85 -23.66
CA VAL A 625 -72.79 21.89 -24.74
C VAL A 625 -74.05 22.30 -25.51
N SER A 626 -73.88 22.56 -26.80
CA SER A 626 -74.94 22.95 -27.72
C SER A 626 -75.38 21.76 -28.57
N VAL A 627 -76.68 21.59 -28.77
CA VAL A 627 -77.27 20.48 -29.53
C VAL A 627 -78.30 20.97 -30.53
N VAL A 628 -78.35 20.32 -31.69
CA VAL A 628 -79.39 20.54 -32.70
C VAL A 628 -80.42 19.43 -32.59
N VAL A 629 -81.67 19.77 -32.33
CA VAL A 629 -82.77 18.81 -32.15
C VAL A 629 -83.71 18.85 -33.35
N GLY A 630 -84.12 17.68 -33.85
CA GLY A 630 -85.13 17.57 -34.90
C GLY A 630 -86.49 18.03 -34.40
N ARG A 631 -87.15 18.91 -35.17
CA ARG A 631 -88.53 19.33 -34.93
C ARG A 631 -89.38 19.04 -36.15
N ALA A 632 -90.38 18.19 -36.00
CA ALA A 632 -91.35 17.91 -37.05
C ALA A 632 -92.04 19.23 -37.50
N SER A 633 -91.95 19.53 -38.79
CA SER A 633 -92.53 20.75 -39.37
C SER A 633 -93.17 20.45 -40.73
N LEU A 634 -94.26 21.16 -41.02
CA LEU A 634 -94.93 21.18 -42.33
C LEU A 634 -94.25 22.15 -43.31
N LEU A 635 -93.33 22.99 -42.83
CA LEU A 635 -92.59 23.97 -43.62
C LEU A 635 -91.20 23.38 -43.99
N PRO A 636 -90.74 23.50 -45.25
CA PRO A 636 -89.39 23.09 -45.63
C PRO A 636 -88.32 23.92 -44.88
N ASN A 637 -87.12 23.32 -44.72
CA ASN A 637 -85.99 23.88 -43.97
C ASN A 637 -85.60 25.30 -44.38
#